data_AF-G0H9T1-F1
#
_entry.id   AF-G0H9T1-F1
#
_cell.length_a   1.000
_cell.length_b   1.000
_cell.length_c   1.000
_cell.angle_alpha   90.00
_cell.angle_beta   90.00
_cell.angle_gamma   90.00
#
_symmetry.space_group_name_H-M   'P 1'
#
loop_
_entity.id
_entity.type
_entity.pdbx_description
1 polymer ?
#
loop_
_entity_poly.entity_id
_entity_poly.type
_entity_poly.pdbx_seq_one_letter_code
_entity_poly.pdbx_strand_id
1 'polypeptide(L)' 'MGIYFRKRQKTGKDSWINYSGSGASASRRFGPVTLNSRGTYSIKLPGGMNIRGSFKKKK' A
#
# COMPACT_ATOMS: atom_id res chain seq x y z
N MET A 1 -11.36 20.86 -9.85
CA MET A 1 -10.21 20.27 -9.12
C MET A 1 -10.56 20.24 -7.63
N GLY A 2 -10.88 19.06 -7.08
CA GLY A 2 -11.39 18.93 -5.71
C GLY A 2 -10.28 18.75 -4.68
N ILE A 3 -10.55 19.15 -3.43
CA ILE A 3 -9.67 18.91 -2.28
C ILE A 3 -9.60 17.39 -2.04
N TYR A 4 -8.47 16.77 -2.37
CA TYR A 4 -8.24 15.35 -2.10
C TYR A 4 -7.73 15.17 -0.68
N PHE A 5 -8.62 14.81 0.25
CA PHE A 5 -8.19 14.43 1.60
C PHE A 5 -7.44 13.10 1.54
N ARG A 6 -6.12 13.14 1.69
CA ARG A 6 -5.24 11.97 1.83
C ARG A 6 -4.39 12.16 3.07
N LYS A 7 -4.56 11.29 4.07
CA LYS A 7 -3.76 11.30 5.30
C LYS A 7 -3.07 9.95 5.45
N ARG A 8 -1.77 9.96 5.68
CA ARG A 8 -0.99 8.74 5.99
C ARG A 8 -0.56 8.80 7.45
N GLN A 9 -0.94 7.81 8.23
CA GLN A 9 -0.52 7.66 9.62
C GLN A 9 0.41 6.46 9.73
N LYS A 10 1.63 6.67 10.24
CA LYS A 10 2.54 5.55 10.54
C LYS A 10 2.00 4.82 11.77
N THR A 11 1.78 3.51 11.65
CA THR A 11 1.31 2.65 12.75
C THR A 11 2.47 1.83 13.31
N GLY A 12 3.57 1.70 12.57
CA GLY A 12 4.81 1.09 13.04
C GLY A 12 5.98 1.43 12.14
N LYS A 13 7.14 0.79 12.38
CA LYS A 13 8.38 0.99 11.61
C LYS A 13 8.18 0.70 10.11
N ASP A 14 7.39 -0.32 9.80
CA ASP A 14 7.13 -0.79 8.44
C ASP A 14 5.63 -0.81 8.07
N SER A 15 4.77 -0.21 8.89
CA SER A 15 3.32 -0.22 8.72
C SER A 15 2.73 1.18 8.73
N TRP A 16 1.79 1.46 7.83
CA TRP A 16 1.07 2.73 7.81
C TRP A 16 -0.39 2.54 7.37
N ILE A 17 -1.26 3.36 7.91
CA ILE A 17 -2.66 3.45 7.51
C ILE A 17 -2.81 4.68 6.60
N ASN A 18 -3.40 4.48 5.43
CA ASN A 18 -3.72 5.51 4.46
C ASN A 18 -5.23 5.76 4.52
N TYR A 19 -5.60 6.94 5.03
CA TYR A 19 -6.95 7.47 5.01
C TYR A 19 -7.14 8.29 3.73
N SER A 20 -8.24 8.07 3.04
CA SER A 20 -8.63 8.83 1.86
C SER A 20 -10.14 9.06 1.87
N GLY A 21 -10.66 9.96 1.04
CA GLY A 21 -12.12 10.11 0.86
C GLY A 21 -12.86 8.81 0.47
N SER A 22 -12.14 7.82 -0.07
CA SER A 22 -12.64 6.46 -0.39
C SER A 22 -12.54 5.44 0.76
N GLY A 23 -12.10 5.87 1.95
CA GLY A 23 -11.90 5.02 3.13
C GLY A 23 -10.44 4.80 3.52
N ALA A 24 -10.24 4.05 4.61
CA ALA A 24 -8.94 3.72 5.19
C ALA A 24 -8.34 2.44 4.59
N SER A 25 -7.02 2.34 4.53
CA SER A 25 -6.30 1.13 4.11
C SER A 25 -4.98 0.98 4.84
N ALA A 26 -4.70 -0.22 5.33
CA ALA A 26 -3.43 -0.53 5.97
C ALA A 26 -2.43 -1.02 4.92
N SER A 27 -1.20 -0.54 5.01
CA SER A 27 -0.06 -1.07 4.25
C SER A 27 0.99 -1.54 5.24
N ARG A 28 1.60 -2.69 4.95
CA ARG A 28 2.67 -3.24 5.76
C ARG A 28 3.79 -3.75 4.85
N ARG A 29 5.01 -3.37 5.19
CA ARG A 29 6.23 -3.82 4.53
C ARG A 29 6.88 -4.91 5.38
N PHE A 30 7.33 -5.94 4.69
CA PHE A 30 8.06 -7.08 5.22
C PHE A 30 9.30 -7.26 4.34
N GLY A 31 10.37 -6.53 4.67
CA GLY A 31 11.62 -6.53 3.92
C GLY A 31 11.44 -6.09 2.45
N PRO A 32 11.67 -6.96 1.45
CA PRO A 32 11.44 -6.65 0.05
C PRO A 32 9.95 -6.61 -0.32
N VAL A 33 9.07 -7.21 0.49
CA VAL A 33 7.64 -7.33 0.19
C VAL A 33 6.87 -6.19 0.85
N THR A 34 5.90 -5.61 0.15
CA THR A 34 4.93 -4.65 0.68
C THR A 34 3.54 -5.14 0.32
N LEU A 35 2.66 -5.20 1.30
CA LEU A 35 1.27 -5.61 1.15
C LEU A 35 0.37 -4.44 1.54
N ASN A 36 -0.75 -4.30 0.84
CA ASN A 36 -1.80 -3.35 1.16
C ASN A 36 -3.12 -4.09 1.35
N SER A 37 -3.89 -3.72 2.36
CA SER A 37 -5.23 -4.28 2.65
C SER A 37 -6.23 -4.05 1.51
N ARG A 38 -5.96 -3.13 0.58
CA ARG A 38 -6.70 -2.96 -0.68
C ARG A 38 -6.41 -4.04 -1.71
N GLY A 39 -5.55 -5.00 -1.39
CA GLY A 39 -5.25 -6.17 -2.20
C GLY A 39 -4.14 -5.95 -3.23
N THR A 40 -3.25 -4.98 -2.99
CA THR A 40 -2.07 -4.76 -3.81
C THR A 40 -0.82 -5.24 -3.09
N TYR A 41 0.15 -5.75 -3.85
CA TYR A 41 1.44 -6.18 -3.34
C TYR A 41 2.57 -5.67 -4.23
N SER A 42 3.75 -5.53 -3.62
CA SER A 42 4.99 -5.11 -4.28
C SER A 42 6.14 -5.93 -3.69
N ILE A 43 6.97 -6.53 -4.54
CA ILE A 43 8.14 -7.32 -4.14
C ILE A 43 9.35 -6.69 -4.81
N LYS A 44 10.29 -6.19 -4.01
CA LYS A 44 11.56 -5.63 -4.46
C LYS A 44 12.59 -6.75 -4.57
N LEU A 45 12.95 -7.11 -5.79
CA LEU A 45 13.95 -8.12 -6.07
C LEU A 45 15.36 -7.51 -6.09
N PRO A 46 16.40 -8.31 -5.82
CA PRO A 46 17.78 -7.92 -6.06
C PRO A 46 18.00 -7.58 -7.54
N GLY A 47 18.92 -6.66 -7.83
CA GLY A 47 19.16 -6.16 -9.21
C GLY A 47 18.21 -5.05 -9.67
N GLY A 48 17.44 -4.45 -8.76
CA GLY A 48 16.58 -3.28 -9.07
C GLY A 48 15.21 -3.61 -9.64
N MET A 49 14.90 -4.90 -9.85
CA MET A 49 13.61 -5.35 -10.32
C MET A 49 12.52 -5.20 -9.23
N ASN A 50 11.32 -4.79 -9.63
CA ASN A 50 10.17 -4.68 -8.73
C ASN A 50 8.96 -5.37 -9.36
N ILE A 51 8.47 -6.42 -8.71
CA ILE A 51 7.22 -7.09 -9.09
C ILE A 51 6.08 -6.40 -8.34
N ARG A 52 5.05 -5.96 -9.06
CA ARG A 52 3.87 -5.32 -8.46
C ARG A 52 2.63 -5.99 -9.02
N GLY A 53 1.67 -6.28 -8.14
CA GLY A 53 0.43 -6.94 -8.53
C GLY A 53 -0.74 -6.52 -7.66
N SER A 54 -1.93 -6.90 -8.10
CA SER A 54 -3.17 -6.76 -7.34
C SER A 54 -3.89 -8.09 -7.37
N PHE A 55 -4.21 -8.66 -6.21
CA PHE A 55 -5.03 -9.87 -6.09
C PHE A 55 -6.51 -9.55 -5.86
N LYS A 56 -6.86 -8.27 -5.65
CA LYS A 56 -8.27 -7.86 -5.61
C LYS A 56 -8.82 -7.80 -7.04
N LYS A 57 -9.76 -8.68 -7.36
CA LYS A 57 -10.60 -8.57 -8.57
C LYS A 57 -11.27 -7.18 -8.54
N LYS A 58 -11.08 -6.37 -9.59
CA LYS A 58 -11.95 -5.22 -9.82
C LYS A 58 -13.34 -5.79 -10.11
N LYS A 59 -14.29 -5.50 -9.23
CA LYS A 59 -15.70 -5.84 -9.44
C LYS A 59 -16.26 -4.92 -10.51
#